data_AF-A0A0A0BXY8-F1
#
_entry.id   AF-A0A0A0BXY8-F1
#
_cell.length_a   1.000
_cell.length_b   1.000
_cell.length_c   1.000
_cell.angle_alpha   90.00
_cell.angle_beta   90.00
_cell.angle_gamma   90.00
#
_symmetry.space_group_name_H-M   'P 1'
#
loop_
_entity.id
_entity.type
_entity.pdbx_description
1 polymer ?
#
loop_
_entity_poly.entity_id
_entity_poly.type
_entity_poly.pdbx_seq_one_letter_code
_entity_poly.pdbx_strand_id
1 'polypeptide(L)'
;MTTTWSGPAEVLLHDADTGWSGIWALTHTAAMGALNLAMTVPLGVGVSVSYAAMDFREAQDELEWARPDVRTTVTPVRLGTVRPEDANEARAVLDRLAAAALDRAAALAEVETDLPSQAALSRVMARLITGRAKVTGRWS
;
A
#
# COMPACT_ATOMS: atom_id res chain seq x y z
N MET A 1 -6.04 16.64 15.30
CA MET A 1 -6.10 15.31 15.93
C MET A 1 -5.35 14.38 15.01
N THR A 2 -4.51 13.50 15.54
CA THR A 2 -3.82 12.47 14.78
C THR A 2 -4.60 11.17 14.91
N THR A 3 -4.88 10.53 13.78
CA THR A 3 -5.47 9.18 13.74
C THR A 3 -4.62 8.21 14.55
N THR A 4 -5.26 7.14 15.02
CA THR A 4 -4.56 5.98 15.57
C THR A 4 -3.64 5.29 14.56
N TRP A 5 -3.78 5.58 13.27
CA TRP A 5 -2.97 4.99 12.19
C TRP A 5 -1.66 5.72 11.95
N SER A 6 -1.58 7.03 12.21
CA SER A 6 -0.40 7.84 11.90
C SER A 6 0.87 7.34 12.59
N GLY A 7 0.79 6.99 13.88
CA GLY A 7 1.95 6.46 14.63
C GLY A 7 2.48 5.13 14.07
N PRO A 8 1.66 4.06 13.99
CA PRO A 8 2.08 2.79 13.40
C PRO A 8 2.57 2.91 11.95
N ALA A 9 1.96 3.80 11.16
CA ALA A 9 2.39 4.04 9.79
C ALA A 9 3.76 4.74 9.72
N GLU A 10 4.04 5.69 10.62
CA GLU A 10 5.34 6.35 10.69
C GLU A 10 6.47 5.38 11.07
N VAL A 11 6.22 4.51 12.06
CA VAL A 11 7.17 3.44 12.40
C VAL A 11 7.45 2.56 11.19
N LEU A 12 6.41 2.12 10.48
CA LEU A 12 6.60 1.29 9.29
C LEU A 12 7.34 2.03 8.17
N LEU A 13 7.01 3.30 7.92
CA LEU A 13 7.69 4.11 6.90
C LEU A 13 9.19 4.26 7.19
N HIS A 14 9.56 4.36 8.46
CA HIS A 14 10.95 4.47 8.89
C HIS A 14 11.68 3.11 8.86
N ASP A 15 11.05 2.04 9.36
CA ASP A 15 11.72 0.76 9.64
C ASP A 15 11.68 -0.22 8.46
N ALA A 16 10.70 -0.10 7.54
CA ALA A 16 10.63 -0.97 6.39
C ALA A 16 11.85 -0.76 5.48
N ASP A 17 12.49 -1.85 5.06
CA ASP A 17 13.64 -1.79 4.15
C ASP A 17 13.31 -1.19 2.77
N THR A 18 14.34 -0.87 2.00
CA THR A 18 14.19 -0.28 0.66
C THR A 18 14.03 -1.33 -0.45
N GLY A 19 14.02 -2.62 -0.11
CA GLY A 19 13.94 -3.72 -1.05
C GLY A 19 12.54 -4.31 -1.18
N TRP A 20 12.48 -5.51 -1.75
CA TRP A 20 11.24 -6.27 -1.98
C TRP A 20 10.38 -6.43 -0.71
N SER A 21 11.03 -6.72 0.42
CA SER A 21 10.37 -6.95 1.70
C SER A 21 9.68 -5.69 2.22
N GLY A 22 10.36 -4.55 2.20
CA GLY A 22 9.74 -3.28 2.62
C GLY A 22 8.65 -2.78 1.66
N ILE A 23 8.82 -2.96 0.35
CA ILE A 23 7.75 -2.66 -0.63
C ILE A 23 6.51 -3.51 -0.34
N TRP A 24 6.70 -4.81 -0.08
CA TRP A 24 5.61 -5.72 0.28
C TRP A 24 4.95 -5.30 1.59
N ALA A 25 5.73 -4.97 2.63
CA ALA A 25 5.23 -4.54 3.95
C ALA A 25 4.32 -3.31 3.85
N LEU A 26 4.77 -2.28 3.14
CA LEU A 26 4.03 -1.04 2.92
C LEU A 26 2.76 -1.28 2.13
N THR A 27 2.85 -2.05 1.05
CA THR A 27 1.72 -2.37 0.17
C THR A 27 0.68 -3.22 0.90
N HIS A 28 1.12 -4.19 1.70
CA HIS A 28 0.25 -5.03 2.52
C HIS A 28 -0.51 -4.21 3.55
N THR A 29 0.20 -3.35 4.27
CA THR A 29 -0.39 -2.48 5.29
C THR A 29 -1.41 -1.52 4.66
N ALA A 30 -1.11 -0.98 3.47
CA ALA A 30 -2.03 -0.14 2.72
C ALA A 30 -3.28 -0.92 2.26
N ALA A 31 -3.14 -2.16 1.76
CA ALA A 31 -4.27 -2.99 1.35
C ALA A 31 -5.21 -3.30 2.52
N MET A 32 -4.66 -3.76 3.65
CA MET A 32 -5.46 -4.10 4.83
C MET A 32 -6.10 -2.85 5.45
N GLY A 33 -5.36 -1.74 5.51
CA GLY A 33 -5.91 -0.46 5.93
C GLY A 33 -7.04 0.03 5.03
N ALA A 34 -6.89 -0.08 3.70
CA ALA A 34 -7.95 0.29 2.76
C ALA A 34 -9.23 -0.56 2.97
N LEU A 35 -9.11 -1.87 3.18
CA LEU A 35 -10.26 -2.72 3.51
C LEU A 35 -10.94 -2.28 4.82
N ASN A 36 -10.17 -2.01 5.87
CA ASN A 36 -10.71 -1.55 7.16
C ASN A 36 -11.42 -0.19 7.02
N LEU A 37 -10.84 0.73 6.25
CA LEU A 37 -11.44 2.04 6.00
C LEU A 37 -12.74 1.90 5.19
N ALA A 38 -12.77 1.05 4.16
CA ALA A 38 -13.94 0.84 3.31
C ALA A 38 -15.17 0.37 4.09
N MET A 39 -14.97 -0.41 5.16
CA MET A 39 -16.03 -0.86 6.07
C MET A 39 -16.55 0.24 7.01
N THR A 40 -15.80 1.35 7.16
CA THR A 40 -16.11 2.42 8.12
C THR A 40 -16.79 3.62 7.46
N VAL A 41 -16.56 3.85 6.16
CA VAL A 41 -17.07 5.01 5.43
C VAL A 41 -18.41 4.73 4.73
N PRO A 42 -19.20 5.75 4.35
CA PRO A 42 -20.42 5.57 3.57
C PRO A 42 -20.17 4.83 2.25
N LEU A 43 -21.16 4.05 1.78
CA LEU A 43 -21.03 3.14 0.63
C LEU A 43 -20.43 3.80 -0.63
N GLY A 44 -20.89 5.00 -0.99
CA GLY A 44 -20.38 5.70 -2.19
C GLY A 44 -18.87 5.96 -2.14
N VAL A 45 -18.34 6.26 -0.95
CA VAL A 45 -16.90 6.41 -0.72
C VAL A 45 -16.23 5.04 -0.61
N GLY A 46 -16.88 4.11 0.11
CA GLY A 46 -16.36 2.77 0.38
C GLY A 46 -16.04 1.97 -0.88
N VAL A 47 -16.83 2.10 -1.95
CA VAL A 47 -16.56 1.43 -3.24
C VAL A 47 -15.20 1.83 -3.81
N SER A 48 -14.87 3.13 -3.83
CA SER A 48 -13.58 3.61 -4.34
C SER A 48 -12.40 3.09 -3.51
N VAL A 49 -12.58 3.02 -2.19
CA VAL A 49 -11.56 2.54 -1.25
C VAL A 49 -11.37 1.03 -1.37
N SER A 50 -12.45 0.26 -1.58
CA SER A 50 -12.37 -1.17 -1.87
C SER A 50 -11.60 -1.47 -3.15
N TYR A 51 -11.81 -0.68 -4.22
CA TYR A 51 -11.01 -0.82 -5.43
C TYR A 51 -9.54 -0.43 -5.23
N ALA A 52 -9.24 0.54 -4.36
CA ALA A 52 -7.87 0.82 -3.97
C ALA A 52 -7.23 -0.39 -3.25
N ALA A 53 -7.97 -1.03 -2.34
CA ALA A 53 -7.51 -2.23 -1.67
C ALA A 53 -7.22 -3.39 -2.64
N MET A 54 -8.06 -3.56 -3.66
CA MET A 54 -7.83 -4.55 -4.73
C MET A 54 -6.54 -4.26 -5.49
N ASP A 55 -6.29 -3.01 -5.91
CA ASP A 55 -5.03 -2.67 -6.58
C ASP A 55 -3.81 -2.95 -5.71
N PHE A 56 -3.86 -2.59 -4.42
CA PHE A 56 -2.77 -2.89 -3.49
C PHE A 56 -2.59 -4.40 -3.26
N ARG A 57 -3.66 -5.20 -3.32
CA ARG A 57 -3.57 -6.66 -3.23
C ARG A 57 -2.95 -7.26 -4.49
N GLU A 58 -3.34 -6.79 -5.67
CA GLU A 58 -2.75 -7.21 -6.95
C GLU A 58 -1.26 -6.83 -7.03
N ALA A 59 -0.88 -5.66 -6.50
CA ALA A 59 0.53 -5.31 -6.34
C ALA A 59 1.29 -6.32 -5.46
N GLN A 60 0.70 -6.79 -4.36
CA GLN A 60 1.29 -7.86 -3.54
C GLN A 60 1.43 -9.17 -4.31
N ASP A 61 0.43 -9.56 -5.11
CA ASP A 61 0.50 -10.79 -5.91
C ASP A 61 1.67 -10.75 -6.89
N GLU A 62 1.93 -9.59 -7.52
CA GLU A 62 3.09 -9.41 -8.40
C GLU A 62 4.43 -9.49 -7.64
N LEU A 63 4.50 -8.94 -6.43
CA LEU A 63 5.70 -9.04 -5.57
C LEU A 63 5.95 -10.49 -5.15
N GLU A 64 4.90 -11.20 -4.71
CA GLU A 64 4.96 -12.60 -4.29
C GLU A 64 5.29 -13.53 -5.46
N TRP A 65 4.81 -13.21 -6.67
CA TRP A 65 5.17 -13.93 -7.87
C TRP A 65 6.67 -13.79 -8.20
N ALA A 66 7.21 -12.56 -8.13
CA ALA A 66 8.62 -12.30 -8.43
C ALA A 66 9.58 -12.81 -7.34
N ARG A 67 9.17 -12.73 -6.07
CA ARG A 67 9.93 -13.17 -4.90
C ARG A 67 9.02 -13.98 -3.96
N PRO A 68 8.92 -15.31 -4.15
CA PRO A 68 8.00 -16.16 -3.36
C PRO A 68 8.22 -16.15 -1.85
N ASP A 69 9.42 -15.78 -1.39
CA ASP A 69 9.81 -15.69 0.01
C ASP A 69 9.53 -14.32 0.65
N VAL A 70 9.16 -13.30 -0.12
CA VAL A 70 8.98 -11.92 0.38
C VAL A 70 7.96 -11.80 1.51
N ARG A 71 6.94 -12.67 1.52
CA ARG A 71 5.90 -12.69 2.56
C ARG A 71 6.41 -13.29 3.88
N THR A 72 7.35 -14.24 3.83
CA THR A 72 7.83 -14.95 5.02
C THR A 72 8.91 -14.18 5.76
N THR A 73 9.52 -13.20 5.10
CA THR A 73 10.59 -12.35 5.65
C THR A 73 10.09 -11.13 6.41
N VAL A 74 8.78 -10.82 6.34
CA VAL A 74 8.19 -9.59 6.86
C VAL A 74 7.10 -9.88 7.88
N THR A 75 7.11 -9.14 9.00
CA THR A 75 5.97 -9.11 9.93
C THR A 75 4.95 -8.06 9.50
N PRO A 76 3.69 -8.43 9.20
CA PRO A 76 2.67 -7.47 8.79
C PRO A 76 2.31 -6.48 9.90
N VAL A 77 2.28 -5.18 9.58
CA VAL A 77 1.76 -4.15 10.48
C VAL A 77 0.24 -4.03 10.31
N ARG A 78 -0.48 -4.01 11.42
CA ARG A 78 -1.93 -3.81 11.43
C ARG A 78 -2.26 -2.43 11.99
N LEU A 79 -2.81 -1.56 11.15
CA LEU A 79 -3.25 -0.21 11.55
C LEU A 79 -4.48 -0.24 12.48
N GLY A 80 -5.26 -1.32 12.47
CA GLY A 80 -6.45 -1.49 13.30
C GLY A 80 -7.69 -0.83 12.70
N THR A 81 -8.69 -0.55 13.55
CA THR A 81 -9.92 0.14 13.15
C THR A 81 -9.70 1.65 13.11
N VAL A 82 -10.48 2.34 12.28
CA VAL A 82 -10.51 3.80 12.17
C VAL A 82 -11.89 4.29 12.60
N ARG A 83 -11.98 5.50 13.14
CA ARG A 83 -13.27 6.14 13.41
C ARG A 83 -13.77 6.85 12.16
N PRO A 84 -15.09 6.94 11.92
CA PRO A 84 -15.60 7.61 10.72
C PRO A 84 -15.11 9.05 10.53
N GLU A 85 -14.97 9.82 11.62
CA GLU A 85 -14.47 11.20 11.61
C GLU A 85 -13.00 11.32 11.16
N ASP A 86 -12.22 10.24 11.31
CA ASP A 86 -10.79 10.18 11.00
C ASP A 86 -10.52 9.68 9.56
N ALA A 87 -11.57 9.42 8.77
CA ALA A 87 -11.47 8.78 7.47
C ALA A 87 -10.54 9.52 6.49
N ASN A 88 -10.55 10.86 6.48
CA ASN A 88 -9.69 11.64 5.58
C ASN A 88 -8.20 11.52 5.93
N GLU A 89 -7.87 11.54 7.22
CA GLU A 89 -6.49 11.37 7.65
C GLU A 89 -6.03 9.91 7.44
N ALA A 90 -6.92 8.93 7.64
CA ALA A 90 -6.65 7.54 7.25
C ALA A 90 -6.37 7.39 5.75
N ARG A 91 -7.12 8.07 4.86
CA ARG A 91 -6.82 8.11 3.42
C ARG A 91 -5.43 8.68 3.15
N ALA A 92 -5.03 9.73 3.87
CA ALA A 92 -3.69 10.32 3.75
C ALA A 92 -2.58 9.36 4.23
N VAL A 93 -2.82 8.59 5.30
CA VAL A 93 -1.90 7.53 5.73
C VAL A 93 -1.72 6.47 4.64
N LEU A 94 -2.82 6.00 4.03
CA LEU A 94 -2.78 5.01 2.95
C LEU A 94 -2.04 5.55 1.71
N ASP A 95 -2.28 6.81 1.34
CA ASP A 95 -1.55 7.47 0.24
C ASP A 95 -0.04 7.55 0.52
N ARG A 96 0.37 7.90 1.76
CA ARG A 96 1.79 7.95 2.15
C ARG A 96 2.46 6.58 2.08
N LEU A 97 1.79 5.53 2.57
CA LEU A 97 2.32 4.16 2.51
C LEU A 97 2.51 3.71 1.07
N ALA A 98 1.50 3.91 0.22
CA ALA A 98 1.56 3.55 -1.19
C ALA A 98 2.56 4.41 -1.99
N ALA A 99 2.73 5.70 -1.63
CA ALA A 99 3.75 6.57 -2.22
C ALA A 99 5.16 6.07 -1.88
N ALA A 100 5.42 5.75 -0.61
CA ALA A 100 6.72 5.21 -0.21
C ALA A 100 7.01 3.85 -0.87
N ALA A 101 6.01 2.99 -1.03
CA ALA A 101 6.16 1.73 -1.76
C ALA A 101 6.49 1.98 -3.25
N LEU A 102 5.84 2.97 -3.86
CA LEU A 102 6.06 3.35 -5.26
C LEU A 102 7.47 3.90 -5.47
N ASP A 103 7.93 4.81 -4.62
CA ASP A 103 9.27 5.39 -4.70
C ASP A 103 10.36 4.31 -4.55
N ARG A 104 10.15 3.36 -3.63
CA ARG A 104 11.05 2.21 -3.44
C ARG A 104 11.02 1.24 -4.62
N ALA A 105 9.84 0.96 -5.18
CA ALA A 105 9.72 0.11 -6.36
C ALA A 105 10.41 0.73 -7.58
N ALA A 106 10.30 2.05 -7.76
CA ALA A 106 11.01 2.77 -8.82
C ALA A 106 12.53 2.69 -8.63
N ALA A 107 13.03 2.99 -7.43
CA ALA A 107 14.46 2.91 -7.12
C ALA A 107 15.02 1.48 -7.28
N LEU A 108 14.25 0.46 -6.87
CA LEU A 108 14.64 -0.93 -7.03
C LEU A 108 14.66 -1.36 -8.51
N ALA A 109 13.72 -0.87 -9.32
CA ALA A 109 13.67 -1.18 -10.74
C ALA A 109 14.88 -0.63 -11.52
N GLU A 110 15.47 0.48 -11.06
CA GLU A 110 16.69 1.05 -11.65
C GLU A 110 17.93 0.16 -11.46
N VAL A 111 17.98 -0.61 -10.37
CA VAL A 111 19.15 -1.45 -10.02
C VAL A 111 18.94 -2.93 -10.28
N GLU A 112 17.70 -3.39 -10.38
CA GLU A 112 17.36 -4.77 -10.70
C GLU A 112 17.76 -5.08 -12.14
N THR A 113 18.43 -6.21 -12.36
CA THR A 113 18.97 -6.58 -13.69
C THR A 113 18.18 -7.69 -14.36
N ASP A 114 17.34 -8.39 -13.59
CA ASP A 114 16.49 -9.46 -14.05
C ASP A 114 15.20 -8.90 -14.69
N LEU A 115 14.99 -9.20 -15.98
CA LEU A 115 13.84 -8.70 -16.75
C LEU A 115 12.47 -9.09 -16.13
N PRO A 116 12.22 -10.34 -15.71
CA PRO A 116 11.01 -10.70 -14.96
C PRO A 116 10.78 -9.82 -13.72
N SER A 117 11.83 -9.59 -12.92
CA SER A 117 11.76 -8.78 -11.71
C SER A 117 11.47 -7.31 -12.03
N GLN A 118 12.10 -6.72 -13.06
CA GLN A 118 11.78 -5.37 -13.54
C GLN A 118 10.32 -5.25 -14.05
N ALA A 119 9.84 -6.27 -14.77
CA ALA A 119 8.48 -6.30 -15.27
C ALA A 119 7.45 -6.39 -14.13
N ALA A 120 7.74 -7.17 -13.09
CA ALA A 120 6.93 -7.23 -11.88
C ALA A 120 6.88 -5.88 -11.17
N LEU A 121 8.04 -5.23 -10.94
CA LEU A 121 8.09 -3.88 -10.34
C LEU A 121 7.30 -2.86 -11.17
N SER A 122 7.36 -2.94 -12.50
CA SER A 122 6.56 -2.07 -13.38
C SER A 122 5.05 -2.26 -13.17
N ARG A 123 4.58 -3.51 -13.03
CA ARG A 123 3.17 -3.81 -12.73
C ARG A 123 2.78 -3.35 -11.33
N VAL A 124 3.64 -3.57 -10.33
CA VAL A 124 3.47 -3.06 -8.96
C VAL A 124 3.31 -1.54 -8.96
N MET A 125 4.20 -0.80 -9.62
CA MET A 125 4.13 0.65 -9.73
C MET A 125 2.80 1.12 -10.35
N ALA A 126 2.37 0.49 -11.44
CA ALA A 126 1.09 0.82 -12.07
C ALA A 126 -0.10 0.65 -11.10
N ARG A 127 -0.12 -0.44 -10.33
CA ARG A 127 -1.17 -0.69 -9.32
C ARG A 127 -1.10 0.26 -8.14
N LEU A 128 0.10 0.63 -7.68
CA LEU A 128 0.26 1.63 -6.63
C LEU A 128 -0.25 3.00 -7.10
N ILE A 129 0.06 3.41 -8.33
CA ILE A 129 -0.44 4.67 -8.93
C ILE A 129 -1.97 4.68 -8.97
N THR A 130 -2.59 3.62 -9.49
CA THR A 130 -4.05 3.56 -9.56
C THR A 130 -4.67 3.51 -8.16
N GLY A 131 -4.16 2.66 -7.26
CA GLY A 131 -4.66 2.54 -5.90
C GLY A 131 -4.59 3.86 -5.13
N ARG A 132 -3.52 4.65 -5.32
CA ARG A 132 -3.39 6.00 -4.77
C ARG A 132 -4.44 6.96 -5.31
N ALA A 133 -4.69 6.96 -6.61
CA ALA A 133 -5.73 7.81 -7.20
C ALA A 133 -7.12 7.48 -6.62
N LYS A 134 -7.40 6.19 -6.41
CA LYS A 134 -8.65 5.69 -5.82
C LYS A 134 -8.81 6.10 -4.36
N VAL A 135 -7.80 5.85 -3.54
CA VAL A 135 -7.84 6.16 -2.10
C VAL A 135 -7.81 7.66 -1.82
N THR A 136 -7.33 8.49 -2.74
CA THR A 136 -7.36 9.96 -2.59
C THR A 136 -8.56 10.61 -3.27
N GLY A 137 -9.37 9.86 -4.02
CA GLY A 137 -10.55 10.39 -4.71
C GLY A 137 -10.20 11.20 -5.96
N ARG A 138 -8.98 11.04 -6.48
CA ARG A 138 -8.51 11.62 -7.74
C ARG A 138 -8.91 10.81 -8.97
N TRP A 139 -9.59 9.68 -8.75
CA TRP A 139 -10.21 8.88 -9.81
C TRP A 139 -11.61 9.44 -10.09
N SER A 140 -11.70 10.32 -11.08
CA SER A 140 -12.96 10.86 -11.63
C SER A 140 -13.13 10.39 -13.07
#